data_AF-A0A4P9VRZ1-F1
#
_entry.id   AF-A0A4P9VRZ1-F1
#
_cell.length_a   1.000
_cell.length_b   1.000
_cell.length_c   1.000
_cell.angle_alpha   90.00
_cell.angle_beta   90.00
_cell.angle_gamma   90.00
#
_symmetry.space_group_name_H-M   'P 1'
#
loop_
_entity.id
_entity.type
_entity.pdbx_description
1 polymer ?
#
loop_
_entity_poly.entity_id
_entity_poly.type
_entity_poly.pdbx_seq_one_letter_code
_entity_poly.pdbx_strand_id
1 'polypeptide(L)'
;MDILFLNGTTCSGKSSIASELQAILPDYYLHIGIDHFIAMMPSKSNDLEGSEKKDGFYWRETLLPDNTTGYQIQQGPYGIKVNDAYRKTVANLVRNGLRLIVDDITNGESEMKMGAALF
;
A
#
# COMPACT_ATOMS: atom_id res chain seq x y z
N MET A 1 10.51 -10.66 15.88
CA MET A 1 10.39 -10.76 14.42
C MET A 1 9.72 -9.49 14.00
N ASP A 2 10.39 -8.75 13.12
CA ASP A 2 10.29 -7.30 13.14
C ASP A 2 9.73 -6.83 11.81
N ILE A 3 8.79 -5.89 11.91
CA ILE A 3 8.10 -5.31 10.76
C ILE A 3 8.30 -3.81 10.86
N LEU A 4 8.89 -3.25 9.81
CA LEU A 4 9.06 -1.82 9.65
C LEU A 4 7.95 -1.32 8.74
N PHE A 5 6.97 -0.61 9.31
CA PHE A 5 5.83 -0.09 8.55
C PHE A 5 6.08 1.36 8.15
N LEU A 6 6.16 1.61 6.85
CA LEU A 6 6.30 2.93 6.25
C LEU A 6 4.92 3.39 5.75
N ASN A 7 4.30 4.31 6.48
CA ASN A 7 3.05 4.95 6.07
C ASN A 7 3.30 6.38 5.62
N GLY A 8 2.73 6.77 4.49
CA GLY A 8 2.89 8.12 3.96
C GLY A 8 2.13 8.31 2.65
N THR A 9 2.00 9.56 2.22
CA THR A 9 1.31 9.88 0.96
C THR A 9 2.07 9.35 -0.26
N THR A 10 1.39 9.23 -1.40
CA THR A 10 2.04 8.96 -2.69
C THR A 10 3.20 9.94 -2.90
N CYS A 11 4.33 9.46 -3.42
CA CYS A 11 5.56 10.22 -3.66
C CYS A 11 6.29 10.80 -2.41
N SER A 12 5.96 10.38 -1.18
CA SER A 12 6.66 10.86 0.03
C SER A 12 8.07 10.27 0.25
N GLY A 13 8.59 9.48 -0.70
CA GLY A 13 9.93 8.89 -0.64
C GLY A 13 10.04 7.57 0.14
N LYS A 14 8.92 6.89 0.44
CA LYS A 14 8.90 5.63 1.22
C LYS A 14 9.79 4.55 0.61
N SER A 15 9.72 4.36 -0.70
CA SER A 15 10.52 3.34 -1.38
C SER A 15 12.02 3.64 -1.35
N SER A 16 12.41 4.92 -1.37
CA SER A 16 13.81 5.34 -1.16
C SER A 16 14.27 5.05 0.28
N ILE A 17 13.42 5.34 1.27
CA ILE A 17 13.69 5.01 2.68
C ILE A 17 13.80 3.49 2.85
N ALA A 18 12.91 2.70 2.24
CA ALA A 18 12.97 1.24 2.28
C ALA A 18 14.30 0.71 1.71
N SER A 19 14.74 1.25 0.57
CA SER A 19 16.02 0.87 -0.04
C SER A 19 17.21 1.21 0.87
N GLU A 20 17.20 2.39 1.50
CA GLU A 20 18.28 2.80 2.41
C GLU A 20 18.28 1.93 3.67
N LEU A 21 17.09 1.62 4.22
CA LEU A 21 16.95 0.71 5.35
C LEU A 21 17.50 -0.68 5.04
N GLN A 22 17.22 -1.22 3.84
CA GLN A 22 17.80 -2.49 3.41
C GLN A 22 19.34 -2.44 3.36
N ALA A 23 19.94 -1.29 3.05
CA ALA A 23 21.39 -1.13 2.97
C ALA A 23 22.06 -1.00 4.35
N ILE A 24 21.41 -0.32 5.32
CA ILE A 24 22.03 -0.02 6.61
C ILE A 24 21.70 -1.03 7.72
N LEU A 25 20.61 -1.78 7.61
CA LEU A 25 20.20 -2.73 8.65
C LEU A 25 21.09 -3.98 8.65
N PRO A 26 21.45 -4.52 9.83
CA PRO A 26 22.34 -5.69 9.94
C PRO A 26 21.69 -7.00 9.48
N ASP A 27 20.36 -7.00 9.33
CA ASP A 27 19.54 -8.16 9.03
C ASP A 27 18.86 -8.01 7.66
N TYR A 28 18.47 -9.13 7.04
CA TYR A 28 17.75 -9.09 5.76
C TYR A 28 16.28 -8.72 5.93
N TYR A 29 15.85 -7.63 5.29
CA TYR A 29 14.46 -7.20 5.21
C TYR A 29 13.94 -7.28 3.77
N LEU A 30 12.80 -7.93 3.57
CA LEU A 30 12.09 -7.88 2.29
C LEU A 30 11.23 -6.62 2.23
N HIS A 31 11.39 -5.85 1.16
CA HIS A 31 10.53 -4.72 0.87
C HIS A 31 9.28 -5.21 0.13
N ILE A 32 8.10 -4.94 0.70
CA ILE A 32 6.80 -5.27 0.13
C ILE A 32 5.87 -4.08 0.29
N GLY A 33 4.99 -3.84 -0.68
CA GLY A 33 4.09 -2.71 -0.65
C GLY A 33 2.99 -2.87 -1.70
N ILE A 34 1.93 -2.08 -1.58
CA ILE A 34 0.77 -2.19 -2.48
C ILE A 34 1.16 -1.90 -3.95
N ASP A 35 2.13 -1.02 -4.18
CA ASP A 35 2.64 -0.69 -5.51
C ASP A 35 3.23 -1.90 -6.24
N HIS A 36 3.86 -2.83 -5.51
CA HIS A 36 4.34 -4.09 -6.09
C HIS A 36 3.18 -4.96 -6.61
N PHE A 37 2.03 -4.94 -5.93
CA PHE A 37 0.85 -5.67 -6.38
C PHE A 37 0.17 -4.96 -7.55
N ILE A 38 0.08 -3.63 -7.50
CA ILE A 38 -0.45 -2.81 -8.60
C ILE A 38 0.36 -3.05 -9.88
N ALA A 39 1.69 -3.11 -9.79
CA ALA A 39 2.58 -3.37 -10.92
C ALA A 39 2.38 -4.76 -11.56
N MET A 40 1.87 -5.74 -10.82
CA MET A 40 1.53 -7.07 -11.35
C MET A 40 0.15 -7.11 -12.03
N MET A 41 -0.71 -6.11 -11.82
CA MET A 41 -2.06 -6.12 -12.38
C MET A 41 -2.04 -5.83 -13.89
N PRO A 42 -3.02 -6.36 -14.67
CA PRO A 42 -3.14 -6.00 -16.08
C PRO A 42 -3.32 -4.49 -16.26
N SER A 43 -2.62 -3.87 -17.21
CA SER A 43 -2.64 -2.40 -17.41
C SER A 43 -4.05 -1.78 -17.51
N LYS A 44 -5.03 -2.54 -18.03
CA LYS A 44 -6.43 -2.10 -18.14
C LYS A 44 -7.19 -2.02 -16.80
N SER A 45 -6.66 -2.57 -15.72
CA SER A 45 -7.41 -2.72 -14.47
C SER A 45 -7.45 -1.46 -13.63
N ASN A 46 -6.47 -0.57 -13.78
CA ASN A 46 -6.31 0.61 -12.93
C ASN A 46 -6.45 1.90 -13.74
N ASP A 47 -6.79 2.99 -13.06
CA ASP A 47 -6.69 4.35 -13.58
C ASP A 47 -6.10 5.28 -12.51
N LEU A 48 -4.77 5.33 -12.45
CA LEU A 48 -4.02 6.07 -11.43
C LEU A 48 -3.56 7.46 -11.90
N GLU A 49 -4.00 7.88 -13.09
CA GLU A 49 -3.66 9.17 -13.69
C GLU A 49 -4.91 9.94 -14.15
N GLY A 50 -6.01 9.24 -14.42
CA GLY A 50 -7.30 9.81 -14.77
C GLY A 50 -8.31 9.77 -13.62
N SER A 51 -9.58 9.87 -14.01
CA SER A 51 -10.75 9.87 -13.11
C SER A 51 -11.79 8.82 -13.50
N GLU A 52 -11.42 7.87 -14.37
CA GLU A 52 -12.32 6.80 -14.78
C GLU A 52 -12.44 5.74 -13.68
N LYS A 53 -13.68 5.34 -13.41
CA LYS A 53 -13.94 4.18 -12.56
C LYS A 53 -13.40 2.93 -13.23
N LYS A 54 -12.57 2.16 -12.50
CA LYS A 54 -12.07 0.85 -12.93
C LYS A 54 -12.36 -0.25 -11.91
N ASP A 55 -12.18 -1.50 -12.32
CA ASP A 55 -12.32 -2.65 -11.44
C ASP A 55 -11.16 -2.78 -10.45
N GLY A 56 -9.97 -2.25 -10.78
CA GLY A 56 -8.79 -2.17 -9.92
C GLY A 56 -8.78 -0.90 -9.07
N PHE A 57 -7.65 -0.22 -9.03
CA PHE A 57 -7.47 1.03 -8.27
C PHE A 57 -7.68 2.25 -9.17
N TYR A 58 -8.37 3.27 -8.68
CA TYR A 58 -8.59 4.51 -9.42
C TYR A 58 -8.74 5.74 -8.53
N TRP A 59 -8.44 6.93 -9.04
CA TRP A 59 -8.67 8.19 -8.31
C TRP A 59 -10.11 8.67 -8.45
N ARG A 60 -10.65 9.20 -7.34
CA ARG A 60 -11.93 9.90 -7.34
C ARG A 60 -11.77 11.26 -6.66
N GLU A 61 -12.33 12.29 -7.28
CA GLU A 61 -12.43 13.61 -6.66
C GLU A 61 -13.26 13.54 -5.38
N THR A 62 -12.78 14.23 -4.34
CA THR A 62 -13.46 14.39 -3.07
C THR A 62 -13.32 15.82 -2.58
N LEU A 63 -14.32 16.32 -1.85
CA LEU A 63 -14.21 17.56 -1.11
C LEU A 63 -13.38 17.33 0.15
N LEU A 64 -12.40 18.20 0.38
CA LEU A 64 -11.61 18.27 1.60
C LEU A 64 -12.32 19.14 2.65
N PRO A 65 -11.94 19.05 3.95
CA PRO A 65 -12.58 19.81 5.02
C PRO A 65 -12.54 21.34 4.85
N ASP A 66 -11.61 21.85 4.06
CA ASP A 66 -11.48 23.27 3.71
C ASP A 66 -12.28 23.67 2.45
N ASN A 67 -13.16 22.80 1.96
CA ASN A 67 -13.92 22.93 0.71
C ASN A 67 -13.08 22.99 -0.57
N THR A 68 -11.80 22.60 -0.52
CA THR A 68 -11.00 22.41 -1.72
C THR A 68 -11.20 21.01 -2.32
N THR A 69 -10.89 20.85 -3.60
CA THR A 69 -10.92 19.54 -4.27
C THR A 69 -9.64 18.78 -4.00
N GLY A 70 -9.78 17.57 -3.46
CA GLY A 70 -8.72 16.58 -3.33
C GLY A 70 -9.04 15.32 -4.12
N TYR A 71 -8.10 14.37 -4.11
CA TYR A 71 -8.27 13.06 -4.73
C TYR A 71 -8.12 11.96 -3.68
N GLN A 72 -9.01 10.98 -3.75
CA GLN A 72 -8.96 9.79 -2.90
C GLN A 72 -8.88 8.54 -3.76
N ILE A 73 -7.96 7.64 -3.42
CA ILE A 73 -7.88 6.34 -4.05
C ILE A 73 -9.14 5.53 -3.73
N GLN A 74 -9.69 4.90 -4.74
CA GLN A 74 -10.82 3.98 -4.65
C GLN A 74 -10.40 2.59 -5.10
N GLN A 75 -11.11 1.58 -4.61
CA GLN A 75 -10.88 0.18 -4.95
C GLN A 75 -12.15 -0.40 -5.57
N GLY A 76 -12.07 -0.80 -6.83
CA GLY A 76 -13.11 -1.59 -7.48
C GLY A 76 -13.07 -3.06 -7.03
N PRO A 77 -13.99 -3.92 -7.54
CA PRO A 77 -14.11 -5.32 -7.10
C PRO A 77 -12.83 -6.15 -7.26
N TYR A 78 -12.02 -5.87 -8.29
CA TYR A 78 -10.73 -6.53 -8.49
C TYR A 78 -9.64 -5.93 -7.59
N GLY A 79 -9.61 -4.61 -7.42
CA GLY A 79 -8.70 -3.92 -6.49
C GLY A 79 -8.84 -4.41 -5.05
N ILE A 80 -10.08 -4.62 -4.59
CA ILE A 80 -10.37 -5.19 -3.26
C ILE A 80 -9.77 -6.59 -3.12
N LYS A 81 -9.91 -7.46 -4.14
CA LYS A 81 -9.32 -8.81 -4.11
C LYS A 81 -7.80 -8.77 -4.08
N VAL A 82 -7.19 -7.87 -4.85
CA VAL A 82 -5.72 -7.69 -4.87
C VAL A 82 -5.21 -7.16 -3.53
N ASN A 83 -5.90 -6.18 -2.94
CA ASN A 83 -5.55 -5.61 -1.64
C ASN A 83 -5.66 -6.66 -0.50
N ASP A 84 -6.71 -7.49 -0.52
CA ASP A 84 -6.84 -8.63 0.41
C ASP A 84 -5.71 -9.67 0.22
N ALA A 85 -5.35 -10.00 -1.03
CA ALA A 85 -4.24 -10.90 -1.33
C ALA A 85 -2.89 -10.33 -0.86
N TYR A 86 -2.66 -9.03 -1.04
CA TYR A 86 -1.49 -8.33 -0.52
C TYR A 86 -1.37 -8.47 1.00
N ARG A 87 -2.44 -8.15 1.76
CA ARG A 87 -2.46 -8.29 3.22
C ARG A 87 -2.20 -9.71 3.68
N LYS A 88 -2.83 -10.70 3.03
CA LYS A 88 -2.60 -12.13 3.31
C LYS A 88 -1.17 -12.55 3.00
N THR A 89 -0.57 -12.02 1.95
CA THR A 89 0.83 -12.29 1.58
C THR A 89 1.78 -11.74 2.65
N VAL A 90 1.60 -10.49 3.07
CA VAL A 90 2.38 -9.88 4.17
C VAL A 90 2.31 -10.76 5.42
N ALA A 91 1.10 -11.13 5.85
CA ALA A 91 0.91 -11.99 7.02
C ALA A 91 1.54 -13.38 6.85
N ASN A 92 1.50 -13.96 5.65
CA ASN A 92 2.14 -15.24 5.38
C ASN A 92 3.67 -15.17 5.45
N LEU A 93 4.28 -14.14 4.85
CA LEU A 93 5.73 -13.94 4.89
C LEU A 93 6.23 -13.80 6.33
N VAL A 94 5.52 -13.00 7.13
CA VAL A 94 5.73 -12.84 8.57
C VAL A 94 5.66 -14.20 9.26
N ARG A 95 4.57 -14.97 9.11
CA ARG A 95 4.45 -16.30 9.74
C ARG A 95 5.56 -17.29 9.37
N ASN A 96 6.24 -17.08 8.24
CA ASN A 96 7.36 -17.90 7.79
C ASN A 96 8.74 -17.38 8.26
N GLY A 97 8.79 -16.42 9.20
CA GLY A 97 10.04 -15.96 9.79
C GLY A 97 10.73 -14.81 9.04
N LEU A 98 10.09 -14.26 8.00
CA LEU A 98 10.69 -13.19 7.19
C LEU A 98 10.47 -11.83 7.84
N ARG A 99 11.53 -11.02 7.87
CA ARG A 99 11.47 -9.62 8.30
C ARG A 99 11.05 -8.75 7.12
N LEU A 100 10.15 -7.82 7.36
CA LEU A 100 9.54 -7.02 6.29
C LEU A 100 9.70 -5.52 6.52
N ILE A 101 9.95 -4.79 5.43
CA ILE A 101 9.63 -3.38 5.30
C ILE A 101 8.34 -3.31 4.49
N VAL A 102 7.26 -2.82 5.11
CA VAL A 102 5.93 -2.71 4.51
C VAL A 102 5.69 -1.25 4.14
N ASP A 103 5.63 -0.96 2.85
CA ASP A 103 5.35 0.36 2.26
C ASP A 103 3.87 0.44 1.86
N ASP A 104 3.07 1.22 2.60
CA ASP A 104 1.62 1.29 2.41
C ASP A 104 1.09 2.73 2.46
N ILE A 105 -0.11 2.91 1.89
CA ILE A 105 -0.88 4.14 1.93
C ILE A 105 -2.16 3.85 2.70
N THR A 106 -2.19 4.22 3.98
CA THR A 106 -3.39 4.06 4.81
C THR A 106 -4.05 5.41 5.06
N ASN A 107 -5.32 5.54 4.65
CA ASN A 107 -6.18 6.69 4.87
C ASN A 107 -6.86 6.58 6.25
N GLY A 108 -6.10 6.92 7.30
CA GLY A 108 -6.64 7.18 8.64
C GLY A 108 -6.64 6.00 9.63
N GLU A 109 -7.14 6.27 10.84
CA GLU A 109 -7.03 5.36 11.99
C GLU A 109 -7.63 3.96 11.77
N SER A 110 -8.71 3.83 10.99
CA SER A 110 -9.37 2.55 10.77
C SER A 110 -8.53 1.60 9.92
N GLU A 111 -7.82 2.13 8.92
CA GLU A 111 -6.93 1.33 8.08
C GLU A 111 -5.62 1.00 8.80
N MET A 112 -5.12 1.93 9.64
CA MET A 112 -3.99 1.66 10.53
C MET A 112 -4.33 0.58 11.58
N LYS A 113 -5.53 0.58 12.16
CA LYS A 113 -5.99 -0.47 13.11
C LYS A 113 -6.12 -1.83 12.42
N MET A 114 -6.55 -1.87 11.15
CA MET A 114 -6.56 -3.12 10.37
C MET A 114 -5.16 -3.60 10.02
N GLY A 115 -4.24 -2.70 9.68
CA GLY A 115 -2.83 -3.03 9.44
C GLY A 115 -2.16 -3.59 10.70
N ALA A 116 -2.43 -3.02 11.86
CA ALA A 116 -1.96 -3.51 13.15
C ALA A 116 -2.59 -4.87 13.52
N ALA A 117 -3.85 -5.14 13.14
CA ALA A 117 -4.53 -6.41 13.43
C ALA A 117 -4.07 -7.60 12.55
N LEU A 118 -3.21 -7.36 11.56
CA LEU A 118 -2.56 -8.42 10.79
C LEU A 118 -1.37 -9.05 11.53
N PHE A 119 -0.98 -8.47 12.67
CA PHE A 119 0.16 -8.88 13.50
C PHE A 119 -0.27 -9.23 14.92
#